data_AF-A0A2N6UHX3-F1
#
_entry.id   AF-A0A2N6UHX3-F1
#
_cell.length_a   1.000
_cell.length_b   1.000
_cell.length_c   1.000
_cell.angle_alpha   90.00
_cell.angle_beta   90.00
_cell.angle_gamma   90.00
#
_symmetry.space_group_name_H-M   'P 1'
#
loop_
_entity.id
_entity.type
_entity.pdbx_description
1 polymer ?
#
loop_
_entity_poly.entity_id
_entity_poly.type
_entity_poly.pdbx_seq_one_letter_code
_entity_poly.pdbx_strand_id
1 'polypeptide(L)'
;MSEFLGPIHYMMYDKIKFQDKITNFLLDGNTKEIDEKIVPVSTDNLENLIDQENIHGWLDSKIAVVENRLAFAIKNSQNTKEKLFEFGKKQAEGKNFSDYNEIFQDLNTMLLDGMPCDNGLSATIDENGDLFLITNVNTHEKYFEDFINPEDSLSNTCEGGHSHDHHEAFEVNKNGFELKEEISPYHEYRYEFLKGYFENSPYGVDLVGGINYRIYKK
;
A
#
# COMPACT_ATOMS: atom_id res chain seq x y z
N MET A 1 -7.75 -13.91 19.53
CA MET A 1 -8.37 -12.57 19.56
C MET A 1 -7.52 -11.70 20.47
N SER A 2 -6.76 -10.78 19.90
CA SER A 2 -6.06 -9.75 20.67
C SER A 2 -7.03 -8.56 20.79
N GLU A 3 -7.49 -8.28 22.01
CA GLU A 3 -8.42 -7.19 22.33
C GLU A 3 -7.71 -5.82 22.41
N PHE A 4 -6.44 -5.72 22.02
CA PHE A 4 -5.65 -4.51 22.22
C PHE A 4 -5.23 -3.84 20.90
N LEU A 5 -5.51 -2.55 20.81
CA LEU A 5 -5.12 -1.70 19.69
C LEU A 5 -3.62 -1.37 19.76
N GLY A 6 -2.79 -2.24 19.17
CA GLY A 6 -1.35 -2.03 19.02
C GLY A 6 -0.95 -1.02 17.92
N PRO A 7 0.32 -0.56 17.90
CA PRO A 7 0.86 0.40 16.92
C PRO A 7 0.63 0.01 15.46
N ILE A 8 0.63 -1.29 15.17
CA ILE A 8 0.38 -1.83 13.83
C ILE A 8 -0.98 -1.42 13.26
N HIS A 9 -2.02 -1.35 14.08
CA HIS A 9 -3.36 -0.99 13.62
C HIS A 9 -3.43 0.49 13.20
N TYR A 10 -2.71 1.36 13.91
CA TYR A 10 -2.60 2.78 13.55
C TYR A 10 -1.84 2.95 12.24
N MET A 11 -0.69 2.28 12.10
CA MET A 11 0.08 2.29 10.85
C MET A 11 -0.76 1.77 9.68
N MET A 12 -1.54 0.70 9.88
CA MET A 12 -2.46 0.19 8.86
C MET A 12 -3.53 1.21 8.49
N TYR A 13 -4.12 1.88 9.48
CA TYR A 13 -5.10 2.92 9.20
C TYR A 13 -4.48 4.14 8.49
N ASP A 14 -3.24 4.47 8.79
CA ASP A 14 -2.49 5.52 8.09
C ASP A 14 -2.24 5.17 6.62
N LYS A 15 -1.84 3.91 6.33
CA LYS A 15 -1.73 3.40 4.94
C LYS A 15 -3.08 3.47 4.21
N ILE A 16 -4.18 3.09 4.87
CA ILE A 16 -5.54 3.16 4.32
C ILE A 16 -5.90 4.61 3.97
N LYS A 17 -5.72 5.55 4.89
CA LYS A 17 -5.94 6.98 4.62
C LYS A 17 -5.06 7.51 3.50
N PHE A 18 -3.80 7.07 3.45
CA PHE A 18 -2.87 7.46 2.40
C PHE A 18 -3.35 6.97 1.02
N GLN A 19 -3.83 5.73 0.91
CA GLN A 19 -4.37 5.23 -0.35
C GLN A 19 -5.59 6.03 -0.80
N ASP A 20 -6.51 6.40 0.11
CA ASP A 20 -7.66 7.24 -0.26
C ASP A 20 -7.25 8.68 -0.64
N LYS A 21 -6.12 9.18 -0.10
CA LYS A 21 -5.52 10.44 -0.55
C LYS A 21 -5.07 10.36 -2.02
N ILE A 22 -4.58 9.20 -2.49
CA ILE A 22 -4.24 8.99 -3.91
C ILE A 22 -5.50 9.10 -4.77
N THR A 23 -6.61 8.45 -4.38
CA THR A 23 -7.92 8.58 -5.05
C THR A 23 -8.31 10.05 -5.22
N ASN A 24 -8.30 10.80 -4.12
CA ASN A 24 -8.64 12.22 -4.12
C ASN A 24 -7.72 13.03 -5.05
N PHE A 25 -6.43 12.74 -5.05
CA PHE A 25 -5.46 13.41 -5.91
C PHE A 25 -5.69 13.11 -7.39
N LEU A 26 -5.92 11.84 -7.75
CA LEU A 26 -6.17 11.42 -9.12
C LEU A 26 -7.44 12.05 -9.70
N LEU A 27 -8.48 12.19 -8.89
CA LEU A 27 -9.76 12.77 -9.29
C LEU A 27 -9.81 14.30 -9.16
N ASP A 28 -8.69 14.96 -8.85
CA ASP A 28 -8.62 16.42 -8.62
C ASP A 28 -9.64 16.93 -7.58
N GLY A 29 -9.94 16.08 -6.58
CA GLY A 29 -10.96 16.34 -5.56
C GLY A 29 -12.42 16.19 -6.02
N ASN A 30 -12.67 15.82 -7.28
CA ASN A 30 -14.02 15.58 -7.80
C ASN A 30 -14.45 14.12 -7.58
N THR A 31 -14.73 13.75 -6.33
CA THR A 31 -15.03 12.36 -5.93
C THR A 31 -16.52 12.01 -5.90
N LYS A 32 -17.41 12.93 -6.31
CA LYS A 32 -18.86 12.75 -6.17
C LYS A 32 -19.38 11.41 -6.69
N GLU A 33 -18.93 10.99 -7.88
CA GLU A 33 -19.39 9.74 -8.48
C GLU A 33 -18.99 8.50 -7.67
N ILE A 34 -17.78 8.48 -7.12
CA ILE A 34 -17.33 7.36 -6.31
C ILE A 34 -17.91 7.41 -4.89
N ASP A 35 -18.10 8.60 -4.33
CA ASP A 35 -18.70 8.79 -3.00
C ASP A 35 -20.17 8.34 -2.94
N GLU A 36 -20.89 8.39 -4.07
CA GLU A 36 -22.25 7.83 -4.20
C GLU A 36 -22.27 6.29 -4.14
N LYS A 37 -21.18 5.63 -4.55
CA LYS A 37 -21.05 4.16 -4.56
C LYS A 37 -20.44 3.64 -3.26
N ILE A 38 -19.45 4.36 -2.74
CA ILE A 38 -18.68 3.99 -1.57
C ILE A 38 -18.09 5.21 -0.87
N VAL A 39 -18.45 5.39 0.39
CA VAL A 39 -18.03 6.56 1.17
C VAL A 39 -16.51 6.48 1.44
N PRO A 40 -15.76 7.60 1.34
CA PRO A 40 -14.35 7.63 1.71
C PRO A 40 -14.13 7.26 3.18
N VAL A 41 -12.91 6.84 3.51
CA VAL A 41 -12.55 6.57 4.90
C VAL A 41 -12.45 7.88 5.69
N SER A 42 -12.82 7.85 6.99
CA SER A 42 -12.71 9.04 7.85
C SER A 42 -11.24 9.39 8.13
N THR A 43 -10.92 10.66 8.27
CA THR A 43 -9.60 11.12 8.71
C THR A 43 -9.47 11.24 10.24
N ASP A 44 -10.52 10.92 10.99
CA ASP A 44 -10.50 10.97 12.46
C ASP A 44 -9.56 9.93 13.06
N ASN A 45 -9.30 10.06 14.36
CA ASN A 45 -8.47 9.11 15.11
C ASN A 45 -9.10 7.71 15.12
N LEU A 46 -8.28 6.69 14.88
CA LEU A 46 -8.70 5.29 14.79
C LEU A 46 -9.51 4.83 16.00
N GLU A 47 -9.10 5.23 17.22
CA GLU A 47 -9.76 4.89 18.48
C GLU A 47 -11.25 5.27 18.52
N ASN A 48 -11.65 6.32 17.79
CA ASN A 48 -13.03 6.80 17.75
C ASN A 48 -13.89 6.08 16.70
N LEU A 49 -13.28 5.27 15.84
CA LEU A 49 -13.90 4.71 14.64
C LEU A 49 -13.90 3.18 14.62
N ILE A 50 -12.84 2.57 15.18
CA ILE A 50 -12.57 1.14 15.11
C ILE A 50 -13.65 0.36 15.87
N ASP A 51 -14.10 -0.73 15.28
CA ASP A 51 -14.77 -1.79 16.04
C ASP A 51 -13.71 -2.58 16.82
N GLN A 52 -13.63 -2.34 18.14
CA GLN A 52 -12.64 -3.03 18.99
C GLN A 52 -12.94 -4.53 19.15
N GLU A 53 -14.18 -4.96 18.94
CA GLU A 53 -14.54 -6.38 18.97
C GLU A 53 -14.11 -7.10 17.68
N ASN A 54 -13.91 -6.36 16.59
CA ASN A 54 -13.49 -6.88 15.28
C ASN A 54 -12.47 -5.97 14.56
N ILE A 55 -11.32 -5.72 15.19
CA ILE A 55 -10.31 -4.78 14.66
C ILE A 55 -9.85 -5.18 13.24
N HIS A 56 -9.59 -6.46 13.02
CA HIS A 56 -9.02 -6.95 11.76
C HIS A 56 -10.04 -6.93 10.63
N GLY A 57 -11.26 -7.45 10.86
CA GLY A 57 -12.33 -7.38 9.87
C GLY A 57 -12.71 -5.94 9.55
N TRP A 58 -12.70 -5.05 10.55
CA TRP A 58 -12.91 -3.62 10.32
C TRP A 58 -11.83 -3.03 9.42
N LEU A 59 -10.53 -3.24 9.74
CA LEU A 59 -9.43 -2.72 8.94
C LEU A 59 -9.48 -3.27 7.50
N ASP A 60 -9.72 -4.57 7.34
CA ASP A 60 -9.81 -5.19 6.02
C ASP A 60 -11.00 -4.66 5.20
N SER A 61 -12.14 -4.39 5.84
CA SER A 61 -13.25 -3.69 5.18
C SER A 61 -12.85 -2.30 4.70
N LYS A 62 -11.99 -1.58 5.44
CA LYS A 62 -11.49 -0.27 5.02
C LYS A 62 -10.44 -0.37 3.92
N ILE A 63 -9.66 -1.45 3.87
CA ILE A 63 -8.81 -1.78 2.71
C ILE A 63 -9.68 -1.94 1.47
N ALA A 64 -10.74 -2.75 1.55
CA ALA A 64 -11.68 -2.92 0.44
C ALA A 64 -12.31 -1.59 -0.02
N VAL A 65 -12.62 -0.69 0.91
CA VAL A 65 -13.08 0.67 0.58
C VAL A 65 -12.06 1.40 -0.30
N VAL A 66 -10.82 1.54 0.17
CA VAL A 66 -9.83 2.40 -0.50
C VAL A 66 -9.29 1.77 -1.78
N GLU A 67 -9.26 0.44 -1.88
CA GLU A 67 -8.90 -0.29 -3.11
C GLU A 67 -9.96 -0.10 -4.21
N ASN A 68 -11.26 -0.26 -3.90
CA ASN A 68 -12.33 0.03 -4.86
C ASN A 68 -12.28 1.49 -5.36
N ARG A 69 -12.04 2.42 -4.42
CA ARG A 69 -11.94 3.85 -4.73
C ARG A 69 -10.75 4.15 -5.63
N LEU A 70 -9.58 3.57 -5.33
CA LEU A 70 -8.38 3.75 -6.14
C LEU A 70 -8.55 3.14 -7.53
N ALA A 71 -9.08 1.93 -7.64
CA ALA A 71 -9.36 1.28 -8.92
C ALA A 71 -10.33 2.12 -9.78
N PHE A 72 -11.37 2.69 -9.16
CA PHE A 72 -12.25 3.63 -9.83
C PHE A 72 -11.49 4.89 -10.29
N ALA A 73 -10.69 5.50 -9.42
CA ALA A 73 -9.96 6.72 -9.75
C ALA A 73 -8.96 6.52 -10.89
N ILE A 74 -8.24 5.39 -10.90
CA ILE A 74 -7.31 5.04 -11.98
C ILE A 74 -8.02 4.92 -13.33
N LYS A 75 -9.20 4.29 -13.35
CA LYS A 75 -10.02 4.10 -14.57
C LYS A 75 -10.62 5.39 -15.10
N ASN A 76 -10.89 6.37 -14.23
CA ASN A 76 -11.65 7.58 -14.58
C ASN A 76 -10.80 8.86 -14.60
N SER A 77 -9.55 8.80 -14.15
CA SER A 77 -8.63 9.94 -14.20
C SER A 77 -7.96 10.06 -15.57
N GLN A 78 -7.65 11.30 -15.95
CA GLN A 78 -6.85 11.62 -17.13
C GLN A 78 -5.39 11.81 -16.73
N ASN A 79 -4.45 11.37 -17.58
CA ASN A 79 -3.01 11.45 -17.32
C ASN A 79 -2.62 10.79 -15.97
N THR A 80 -3.25 9.66 -15.66
CA THR A 80 -3.11 8.95 -14.38
C THR A 80 -1.64 8.64 -14.04
N LYS A 81 -0.85 8.20 -15.04
CA LYS A 81 0.58 7.88 -14.85
C LYS A 81 1.38 9.13 -14.46
N GLU A 82 1.18 10.23 -15.18
CA GLU A 82 1.83 11.52 -14.91
C GLU A 82 1.43 12.09 -13.54
N LYS A 83 0.15 11.98 -13.17
CA LYS A 83 -0.33 12.40 -11.85
C LYS A 83 0.33 11.59 -10.74
N LEU A 84 0.43 10.27 -10.87
CA LEU A 84 1.08 9.44 -9.86
C LEU A 84 2.57 9.76 -9.72
N PHE A 85 3.27 9.98 -10.84
CA PHE A 85 4.64 10.45 -10.83
C PHE A 85 4.79 11.77 -10.06
N GLU A 86 3.97 12.78 -10.36
CA GLU A 86 4.03 14.05 -9.62
C GLU A 86 3.59 13.92 -8.15
N PHE A 87 2.66 13.01 -7.84
CA PHE A 87 2.28 12.72 -6.47
C PHE A 87 3.42 12.07 -5.68
N GLY A 88 4.14 11.14 -6.30
CA GLY A 88 5.35 10.52 -5.76
C GLY A 88 6.43 11.54 -5.44
N LYS A 89 6.72 12.45 -6.38
CA LYS A 89 7.67 13.56 -6.15
C LYS A 89 7.32 14.38 -4.93
N LYS A 90 6.04 14.74 -4.79
CA LYS A 90 5.54 15.49 -3.62
C LYS A 90 5.70 14.71 -2.31
N GLN A 91 5.50 13.40 -2.32
CA GLN A 91 5.65 12.59 -1.10
C GLN A 91 7.12 12.40 -0.70
N ALA A 92 8.06 12.50 -1.64
CA ALA A 92 9.49 12.42 -1.38
C ALA A 92 10.11 13.70 -0.80
N GLU A 93 9.40 14.83 -0.82
CA GLU A 93 9.91 16.09 -0.30
C GLU A 93 10.25 15.99 1.19
N GLY A 94 11.51 16.27 1.53
CA GLY A 94 12.01 16.22 2.91
C GLY A 94 12.22 14.82 3.49
N LYS A 95 12.13 13.77 2.66
CA LYS A 95 12.37 12.38 3.10
C LYS A 95 13.85 12.05 3.24
N ASN A 96 14.14 11.06 4.07
CA ASN A 96 15.48 10.58 4.32
C ASN A 96 15.84 9.45 3.35
N PHE A 97 16.91 9.63 2.58
CA PHE A 97 17.45 8.65 1.64
C PHE A 97 18.87 8.21 2.06
N SER A 98 19.18 8.19 3.37
CA SER A 98 20.51 7.80 3.87
C SER A 98 20.85 6.34 3.58
N ASP A 99 19.87 5.46 3.70
CA ASP A 99 20.00 4.02 3.52
C ASP A 99 18.64 3.35 3.24
N TYR A 100 18.67 2.07 2.89
CA TYR A 100 17.47 1.32 2.51
C TYR A 100 16.49 1.04 3.66
N ASN A 101 16.93 1.04 4.92
CA ASN A 101 15.99 0.85 6.03
C ASN A 101 15.12 2.10 6.19
N GLU A 102 15.72 3.29 6.12
CA GLU A 102 14.99 4.57 6.15
C GLU A 102 14.03 4.70 4.97
N ILE A 103 14.50 4.32 3.77
CA ILE A 103 13.66 4.31 2.56
C ILE A 103 12.49 3.33 2.72
N PHE A 104 12.75 2.10 3.15
CA PHE A 104 11.71 1.11 3.29
C PHE A 104 10.70 1.47 4.39
N GLN A 105 11.18 1.99 5.54
CA GLN A 105 10.29 2.46 6.60
C GLN A 105 9.36 3.55 6.10
N ASP A 106 9.86 4.53 5.32
CA ASP A 106 9.02 5.58 4.76
C ASP A 106 8.02 5.02 3.73
N LEU A 107 8.50 4.24 2.76
CA LEU A 107 7.63 3.61 1.76
C LEU A 107 6.56 2.74 2.41
N ASN A 108 6.91 2.00 3.45
CA ASN A 108 5.99 1.14 4.17
C ASN A 108 4.85 1.93 4.81
N THR A 109 5.01 3.22 5.15
CA THR A 109 3.86 4.04 5.61
C THR A 109 2.85 4.37 4.51
N MET A 110 3.23 4.23 3.23
CA MET A 110 2.46 4.65 2.06
C MET A 110 1.94 3.48 1.22
N LEU A 111 2.66 2.35 1.22
CA LEU A 111 2.30 1.16 0.46
C LEU A 111 1.32 0.30 1.28
N LEU A 112 0.16 0.05 0.70
CA LEU A 112 -0.88 -0.84 1.22
C LEU A 112 -0.90 -2.09 0.35
N ASP A 113 -0.67 -3.27 0.92
CA ASP A 113 -0.57 -4.56 0.21
C ASP A 113 -1.35 -5.63 1.01
N GLY A 114 -2.61 -5.31 1.33
CA GLY A 114 -3.45 -6.11 2.21
C GLY A 114 -3.14 -5.94 3.70
N MET A 115 -3.67 -6.85 4.52
CA MET A 115 -3.39 -6.91 5.94
C MET A 115 -1.95 -7.41 6.18
N PRO A 116 -1.30 -7.03 7.30
CA PRO A 116 0.06 -7.51 7.59
C PRO A 116 0.17 -9.04 7.68
N CYS A 117 -0.91 -9.73 8.07
CA CYS A 117 -0.98 -11.18 8.11
C CYS A 117 -1.02 -11.85 6.72
N ASP A 118 -1.37 -11.09 5.67
CA ASP A 118 -1.40 -11.59 4.29
C ASP A 118 0.01 -11.70 3.71
N ASN A 119 0.99 -11.07 4.37
CA ASN A 119 2.38 -10.98 3.93
C ASN A 119 2.52 -10.50 2.47
N GLY A 120 1.61 -9.64 2.00
CA GLY A 120 1.51 -9.24 0.59
C GLY A 120 2.79 -8.58 0.06
N LEU A 121 3.50 -7.82 0.88
CA LEU A 121 4.77 -7.18 0.57
C LEU A 121 5.87 -7.68 1.52
N SER A 122 7.06 -7.89 0.98
CA SER A 122 8.29 -8.07 1.76
C SER A 122 9.43 -7.25 1.17
N ALA A 123 10.45 -6.96 1.99
CA ALA A 123 11.63 -6.22 1.57
C ALA A 123 12.90 -7.02 1.82
N THR A 124 13.83 -7.00 0.87
CA THR A 124 15.10 -7.71 0.99
C THR A 124 16.24 -7.01 0.26
N ILE A 125 17.47 -7.26 0.66
CA ILE A 125 18.67 -6.75 -0.02
C ILE A 125 19.31 -7.90 -0.78
N ASP A 126 19.52 -7.72 -2.09
CA ASP A 126 20.19 -8.71 -2.92
C ASP A 126 21.72 -8.72 -2.71
N GLU A 127 22.41 -9.64 -3.41
CA GLU A 127 23.86 -9.74 -3.36
C GLU A 127 24.61 -8.53 -3.96
N ASN A 128 23.96 -7.75 -4.82
CA ASN A 128 24.49 -6.53 -5.40
C ASN A 128 24.31 -5.31 -4.48
N GLY A 129 23.57 -5.47 -3.39
CA GLY A 129 23.25 -4.40 -2.45
C GLY A 129 22.08 -3.53 -2.92
N ASP A 130 21.19 -4.05 -3.75
CA ASP A 130 19.95 -3.38 -4.14
C ASP A 130 18.79 -3.83 -3.25
N LEU A 131 17.87 -2.91 -2.97
CA LEU A 131 16.65 -3.21 -2.21
C LEU A 131 15.58 -3.72 -3.18
N PHE A 132 14.99 -4.86 -2.87
CA PHE A 132 13.82 -5.40 -3.55
C PHE A 132 12.60 -5.28 -2.65
N LEU A 133 11.52 -4.70 -3.20
CA LEU A 133 10.17 -4.83 -2.67
C LEU A 133 9.47 -5.93 -3.46
N ILE A 134 9.16 -7.02 -2.77
CA ILE A 134 8.67 -8.27 -3.37
C ILE A 134 7.20 -8.43 -3.04
N THR A 135 6.38 -8.58 -4.08
CA THR A 135 4.96 -8.86 -3.92
C THR A 135 4.75 -10.37 -3.82
N ASN A 136 4.53 -10.84 -2.59
CA ASN A 136 4.29 -12.27 -2.33
C ASN A 136 2.87 -12.67 -2.73
N VAL A 137 1.89 -11.76 -2.59
CA VAL A 137 0.50 -11.99 -2.96
C VAL A 137 -0.03 -10.70 -3.59
N ASN A 138 -0.54 -10.77 -4.83
CA ASN A 138 -1.21 -9.63 -5.41
C ASN A 138 -2.60 -9.44 -4.80
N THR A 139 -2.74 -8.46 -3.91
CA THR A 139 -4.02 -8.17 -3.23
C THR A 139 -4.90 -7.19 -4.00
N HIS A 140 -4.41 -6.64 -5.12
CA HIS A 140 -5.01 -5.50 -5.82
C HIS A 140 -5.87 -5.89 -7.02
N GLU A 141 -5.49 -6.94 -7.75
CA GLU A 141 -6.06 -7.30 -9.05
C GLU A 141 -7.60 -7.40 -9.01
N LYS A 142 -8.15 -8.05 -7.98
CA LYS A 142 -9.60 -8.25 -7.83
C LYS A 142 -10.45 -6.97 -7.89
N TYR A 143 -9.91 -5.83 -7.44
CA TYR A 143 -10.62 -4.55 -7.43
C TYR A 143 -10.60 -3.86 -8.82
N PHE A 144 -9.66 -4.26 -9.68
CA PHE A 144 -9.62 -3.82 -11.08
C PHE A 144 -10.59 -4.63 -11.95
N GLU A 145 -10.92 -5.86 -11.55
CA GLU A 145 -11.90 -6.68 -12.24
C GLU A 145 -13.32 -6.27 -11.84
N ASP A 146 -13.62 -6.31 -10.55
CA ASP A 146 -14.97 -6.12 -10.01
C ASP A 146 -14.99 -5.14 -8.84
N PHE A 147 -16.17 -4.56 -8.60
CA PHE A 147 -16.43 -3.81 -7.37
C PHE A 147 -16.71 -4.79 -6.23
N ILE A 148 -15.89 -4.75 -5.18
CA ILE A 148 -16.00 -5.65 -4.02
C ILE A 148 -16.83 -4.98 -2.92
N ASN A 149 -17.81 -5.70 -2.34
CA ASN A 149 -18.54 -5.17 -1.19
C ASN A 149 -17.66 -5.20 0.08
N PRO A 150 -17.35 -4.06 0.73
CA PRO A 150 -16.53 -4.05 1.93
C PRO A 150 -17.08 -4.89 3.10
N GLU A 151 -18.39 -5.12 3.15
CA GLU A 151 -19.00 -5.94 4.20
C GLU A 151 -18.55 -7.41 4.14
N ASP A 152 -18.16 -7.92 2.97
CA ASP A 152 -17.70 -9.28 2.80
C ASP A 152 -16.36 -9.52 3.55
N SER A 153 -15.55 -8.47 3.72
CA SER A 153 -14.29 -8.48 4.46
C SER A 153 -14.46 -8.52 5.99
N LEU A 154 -15.65 -8.22 6.53
CA LEU A 154 -15.85 -8.18 7.99
C LEU A 154 -15.69 -9.56 8.65
N SER A 155 -15.89 -10.63 7.88
CA SER A 155 -15.74 -12.01 8.33
C SER A 155 -14.29 -12.50 8.34
N ASN A 156 -13.35 -11.72 7.78
CA ASN A 156 -11.95 -12.11 7.75
C ASN A 156 -11.38 -12.06 9.16
N THR A 157 -10.91 -13.22 9.61
CA THR A 157 -10.25 -13.38 10.90
C THR A 157 -8.78 -13.69 10.66
N CYS A 158 -7.92 -13.15 11.52
CA CYS A 158 -6.53 -13.56 11.52
C CYS A 158 -6.43 -14.93 12.21
N GLU A 159 -6.11 -15.96 11.45
CA GLU A 159 -5.94 -17.33 11.96
C GLU A 159 -4.59 -17.55 12.67
N GLY A 160 -3.70 -16.55 12.68
CA GLY A 160 -2.35 -16.65 13.23
C GLY A 160 -2.23 -16.21 14.68
N GLY A 161 -1.68 -17.05 15.55
CA GLY A 161 -1.24 -16.69 16.90
C GLY A 161 0.09 -15.93 16.89
N HIS A 162 0.16 -14.76 16.25
CA HIS A 162 1.36 -13.93 16.19
C HIS A 162 1.25 -12.68 17.09
N SER A 163 2.40 -12.08 17.42
CA SER A 163 2.45 -10.83 18.18
C SER A 163 1.96 -9.65 17.33
N HIS A 164 1.22 -8.73 17.95
CA HIS A 164 0.76 -7.49 17.31
C HIS A 164 1.80 -6.36 17.43
N ASP A 165 2.97 -6.67 18.00
CA ASP A 165 4.04 -5.71 18.23
C ASP A 165 5.10 -5.73 17.11
N HIS A 166 5.17 -6.81 16.32
CA HIS A 166 6.21 -7.01 15.30
C HIS A 166 5.74 -7.90 14.15
N HIS A 167 5.94 -7.45 12.91
CA HIS A 167 5.72 -8.26 11.69
C HIS A 167 6.95 -8.18 10.78
N GLU A 168 7.39 -9.34 10.27
CA GLU A 168 8.51 -9.43 9.32
C GLU A 168 8.24 -8.66 8.01
N ALA A 169 6.98 -8.44 7.66
CA ALA A 169 6.56 -7.60 6.54
C ALA A 169 7.01 -6.13 6.65
N PHE A 170 7.52 -5.71 7.82
CA PHE A 170 8.01 -4.35 8.07
C PHE A 170 9.52 -4.26 8.24
N GLU A 171 10.25 -5.32 7.95
CA GLU A 171 11.71 -5.34 8.01
C GLU A 171 12.34 -5.64 6.65
N VAL A 172 13.55 -5.10 6.44
CA VAL A 172 14.39 -5.49 5.31
C VAL A 172 15.17 -6.74 5.73
N ASN A 173 14.87 -7.87 5.11
CA ASN A 173 15.58 -9.12 5.37
C ASN A 173 16.79 -9.29 4.42
N LYS A 174 17.61 -10.32 4.67
CA LYS A 174 18.79 -10.69 3.84
C LYS A 174 18.73 -12.15 3.39
N ASN A 175 17.53 -12.71 3.33
CA ASN A 175 17.34 -14.09 2.94
C ASN A 175 17.25 -14.19 1.41
N GLY A 176 17.51 -15.38 0.87
CA GLY A 176 17.22 -15.65 -0.53
C GLY A 176 15.72 -15.46 -0.80
N PHE A 177 15.39 -14.96 -1.99
CA PHE A 177 14.03 -14.65 -2.39
C PHE A 177 13.73 -15.18 -3.79
N GLU A 178 12.43 -15.36 -4.07
CA GLU A 178 11.93 -15.69 -5.40
C GLU A 178 11.05 -14.55 -5.89
N LEU A 179 11.26 -14.11 -7.14
CA LEU A 179 10.44 -13.08 -7.76
C LEU A 179 9.34 -13.74 -8.58
N LYS A 180 8.09 -13.39 -8.27
CA LYS A 180 6.94 -13.75 -9.09
C LYS A 180 6.89 -12.86 -10.33
N GLU A 181 6.37 -13.41 -11.42
CA GLU A 181 6.07 -12.65 -12.63
C GLU A 181 4.57 -12.61 -12.84
N GLU A 182 4.02 -11.41 -13.00
CA GLU A 182 2.60 -11.19 -13.18
C GLU A 182 2.35 -9.86 -13.92
N ILE A 183 1.37 -9.85 -14.83
CA ILE A 183 0.92 -8.60 -15.46
C ILE A 183 -0.15 -8.00 -14.57
N SER A 184 0.21 -6.94 -13.83
CA SER A 184 -0.75 -6.26 -12.97
C SER A 184 -0.85 -4.76 -13.31
N PRO A 185 -2.03 -4.28 -13.78
CA PRO A 185 -2.24 -2.87 -14.07
C PRO A 185 -1.93 -1.98 -12.85
N TYR A 186 -2.31 -2.42 -11.65
CA TYR A 186 -2.03 -1.70 -10.41
C TYR A 186 -0.53 -1.44 -10.23
N HIS A 187 0.30 -2.46 -10.44
CA HIS A 187 1.73 -2.35 -10.20
C HIS A 187 2.44 -1.45 -11.21
N GLU A 188 1.91 -1.29 -12.42
CA GLU A 188 2.36 -0.25 -13.36
C GLU A 188 2.09 1.16 -12.82
N TYR A 189 0.91 1.39 -12.23
CA TYR A 189 0.58 2.70 -11.67
C TYR A 189 1.39 3.00 -10.40
N ARG A 190 1.56 2.02 -9.51
CA ARG A 190 2.47 2.14 -8.36
C ARG A 190 3.92 2.37 -8.82
N TYR A 191 4.36 1.78 -9.92
CA TYR A 191 5.67 2.04 -10.50
C TYR A 191 5.85 3.52 -10.88
N GLU A 192 4.84 4.16 -11.48
CA GLU A 192 4.90 5.60 -11.79
C GLU A 192 5.02 6.45 -10.53
N PHE A 193 4.28 6.10 -9.47
CA PHE A 193 4.44 6.74 -8.16
C PHE A 193 5.86 6.60 -7.62
N LEU A 194 6.44 5.40 -7.65
CA LEU A 194 7.79 5.15 -7.14
C LEU A 194 8.86 5.86 -7.98
N LYS A 195 8.71 5.91 -9.32
CA LYS A 195 9.60 6.70 -10.18
C LYS A 195 9.62 8.16 -9.74
N GLY A 196 8.44 8.73 -9.49
CA GLY A 196 8.31 10.08 -8.97
C GLY A 196 8.97 10.25 -7.61
N TYR A 197 8.71 9.32 -6.68
CA TYR A 197 9.28 9.33 -5.34
C TYR A 197 10.82 9.34 -5.36
N PHE A 198 11.43 8.60 -6.27
CA PHE A 198 12.88 8.51 -6.39
C PHE A 198 13.51 9.52 -7.36
N GLU A 199 12.73 10.35 -8.06
CA GLU A 199 13.19 11.25 -9.14
C GLU A 199 14.40 12.11 -8.71
N ASN A 200 14.24 12.84 -7.60
CA ASN A 200 15.27 13.75 -7.06
C ASN A 200 16.17 13.11 -6.00
N SER A 201 16.12 11.78 -5.86
CA SER A 201 16.91 11.01 -4.90
C SER A 201 18.16 10.41 -5.57
N PRO A 202 19.16 9.96 -4.78
CA PRO A 202 20.30 9.20 -5.32
C PRO A 202 19.94 7.75 -5.71
N TYR A 203 18.68 7.35 -5.62
CA TYR A 203 18.20 6.02 -5.99
C TYR A 203 17.31 6.06 -7.23
N GLY A 204 17.29 4.98 -7.99
CA GLY A 204 16.36 4.69 -9.07
C GLY A 204 15.46 3.50 -8.72
N VAL A 205 14.45 3.25 -9.55
CA VAL A 205 13.54 2.12 -9.37
C VAL A 205 13.21 1.47 -10.72
N ASP A 206 13.24 0.14 -10.74
CA ASP A 206 12.80 -0.70 -11.86
C ASP A 206 11.59 -1.55 -11.45
N LEU A 207 10.66 -1.75 -12.39
CA LEU A 207 9.60 -2.76 -12.27
C LEU A 207 10.13 -4.10 -12.77
N VAL A 208 10.18 -5.11 -11.90
CA VAL A 208 10.74 -6.44 -12.18
C VAL A 208 9.64 -7.48 -12.13
N GLY A 209 9.52 -8.26 -13.22
CA GLY A 209 8.47 -9.29 -13.34
C GLY A 209 7.05 -8.73 -13.37
N GLY A 210 6.88 -7.42 -13.62
CA GLY A 210 5.56 -6.77 -13.71
C GLY A 210 4.87 -6.50 -12.37
N ILE A 211 5.44 -6.94 -11.24
CA ILE A 211 4.83 -6.80 -9.91
C ILE A 211 5.82 -6.38 -8.80
N ASN A 212 7.11 -6.67 -8.94
CA ASN A 212 8.13 -6.37 -7.92
C ASN A 212 8.88 -5.09 -8.25
N TYR A 213 9.54 -4.49 -7.26
CA TYR A 213 10.30 -3.25 -7.43
C TYR A 213 11.74 -3.42 -6.98
N ARG A 214 12.69 -3.11 -7.87
CA ARG A 214 14.12 -3.04 -7.53
C ARG A 214 14.50 -1.58 -7.35
N ILE A 215 14.97 -1.22 -6.16
CA ILE A 215 15.52 0.09 -5.83
C ILE A 215 17.05 -0.04 -5.77
N TYR A 216 17.74 0.79 -6.53
CA TYR A 216 19.19 0.74 -6.72
C TYR A 216 19.79 2.14 -6.65
N LYS A 217 21.08 2.24 -6.36
CA LYS A 217 21.80 3.53 -6.34
C LYS A 217 22.14 3.97 -7.78
N LYS A 218 21.83 5.22 -8.12
CA LYS A 218 22.13 5.84 -9.44
C LYS A 218 23.63 6.09 -9.63
#